data_AF-A0A939RBJ1-F1
#
_entry.id   AF-A0A939RBJ1-F1
#
_cell.length_a   1.000
_cell.length_b   1.000
_cell.length_c   1.000
_cell.angle_alpha   90.00
_cell.angle_beta   90.00
_cell.angle_gamma   90.00
#
_symmetry.space_group_name_H-M   'P 1'
#
loop_
_entity.id
_entity.type
_entity.pdbx_description
1 polymer ?
#
loop_
_entity_poly.entity_id
_entity_poly.type
_entity_poly.pdbx_seq_one_letter_code
_entity_poly.pdbx_strand_id
1 'polypeptide(L)'
;MADKEKNYYDLKTDAVDRLVNANEQNSPEVSDKEIEKISGRKRWAIPNIVKVLLIKWWFSGAICFFFYFGLGTVLTNTTDQLFVLGMAMGVLTDLLTNHMLTFIEKTERANDRYKMVTVRKFWSLFLNIPYAFVLLACVVYLYNIINVLVINIKGIEDTVALPVEPVLFGLFWLGFDLLFIGMKHLLIRIFRDAAATASGKKK
;
A
#
# COMPACT_ATOMS: atom_id res chain seq x y z
N MET A 1 -46.54 24.37 -26.72
CA MET A 1 -45.43 23.44 -26.46
C MET A 1 -44.10 23.89 -27.09
N ALA A 2 -43.97 25.10 -27.65
CA ALA A 2 -42.78 25.54 -28.39
C ALA A 2 -41.78 26.43 -27.57
N ASP A 3 -42.05 26.67 -26.29
CA ASP A 3 -41.32 27.71 -25.52
C ASP A 3 -40.21 27.15 -24.60
N LYS A 4 -40.10 25.82 -24.46
CA LYS A 4 -39.09 25.18 -23.61
C LYS A 4 -37.79 24.82 -24.32
N GLU A 5 -37.76 24.77 -25.66
CA GLU A 5 -36.55 24.36 -26.40
C GLU A 5 -35.57 25.51 -26.68
N LYS A 6 -36.04 26.76 -26.71
CA LYS A 6 -35.17 27.92 -27.01
C LYS A 6 -34.19 28.28 -25.88
N ASN A 7 -34.36 27.72 -24.69
CA ASN A 7 -33.60 28.11 -23.48
C ASN A 7 -32.38 27.20 -23.19
N TYR A 8 -32.18 26.12 -23.95
CA TYR A 8 -31.08 25.18 -23.66
C TYR A 8 -29.70 25.66 -24.13
N TYR A 9 -29.67 26.51 -25.16
CA TYR A 9 -28.44 27.05 -25.76
C TYR A 9 -28.18 28.53 -25.42
N ASP A 10 -28.99 29.11 -24.53
CA ASP A 10 -28.77 30.48 -24.10
C ASP A 10 -27.60 30.49 -23.10
N LEU A 11 -26.41 30.82 -23.61
CA LEU A 11 -25.21 31.00 -22.80
C LEU A 11 -25.53 32.03 -21.73
N LYS A 12 -25.49 31.62 -20.46
CA LYS A 12 -25.66 32.54 -19.32
C LYS A 12 -24.43 33.44 -19.21
N THR A 13 -24.33 34.40 -20.12
CA THR A 13 -23.24 35.38 -20.22
C THR A 13 -23.04 36.12 -18.90
N ASP A 14 -24.12 36.46 -18.20
CA ASP A 14 -24.07 37.05 -16.85
C ASP A 14 -23.34 36.15 -15.83
N ALA A 15 -23.53 34.83 -15.89
CA ALA A 15 -22.84 33.91 -14.99
C ALA A 15 -21.35 33.79 -15.34
N VAL A 16 -20.99 33.87 -16.62
CA VAL A 16 -19.60 33.88 -17.08
C VAL A 16 -18.91 35.18 -16.67
N ASP A 17 -19.55 36.33 -16.88
CA ASP A 17 -19.02 37.63 -16.49
C ASP A 17 -18.83 37.75 -14.98
N ARG A 18 -19.74 37.16 -14.18
CA ARG A 18 -19.59 37.06 -12.73
C ARG A 18 -18.39 36.21 -12.32
N LEU A 19 -18.09 35.12 -13.04
CA LEU A 19 -16.93 34.27 -12.77
C LEU A 19 -15.62 34.97 -13.17
N VAL A 20 -15.60 35.68 -14.30
CA VAL A 20 -14.41 36.39 -14.80
C VAL A 20 -14.08 37.60 -13.91
N ASN A 21 -15.08 38.28 -13.38
CA ASN A 21 -14.93 39.43 -12.50
C ASN A 21 -14.98 39.07 -11.00
N ALA A 22 -14.93 37.79 -10.65
CA ALA A 22 -14.95 37.34 -9.26
C ALA A 22 -13.66 37.78 -8.55
N ASN A 23 -13.80 38.61 -7.52
CA ASN A 23 -12.73 39.01 -6.59
C ASN A 23 -13.18 38.74 -5.15
N GLU A 24 -12.25 38.74 -4.19
CA GLU A 24 -12.56 38.51 -2.76
C GLU A 24 -13.65 39.46 -2.22
N GLN A 25 -13.78 40.65 -2.80
CA GLN A 25 -14.76 41.67 -2.40
C GLN A 25 -16.15 41.51 -3.05
N ASN A 26 -16.26 40.75 -4.14
CA ASN A 26 -17.49 40.59 -4.93
C ASN A 26 -17.99 39.13 -4.95
N SER A 27 -17.33 38.27 -4.18
CA SER A 27 -17.74 36.88 -4.01
C SER A 27 -18.86 36.81 -2.98
N PRO A 28 -19.95 36.05 -3.24
CA PRO A 28 -21.00 35.87 -2.25
C PRO A 28 -20.40 35.24 -0.99
N GLU A 29 -20.75 35.75 0.19
CA GLU A 29 -20.37 35.16 1.47
C GLU A 29 -20.98 33.76 1.57
N VAL A 30 -20.16 32.74 1.32
CA VAL A 30 -20.60 31.36 1.44
C VAL A 30 -20.61 31.00 2.92
N SER A 31 -21.79 30.71 3.45
CA SER A 31 -21.93 30.26 4.83
C SER A 31 -21.18 28.94 5.04
N ASP A 32 -20.52 28.76 6.19
CA ASP A 32 -19.81 27.53 6.53
C ASP A 32 -20.68 26.27 6.36
N LYS A 33 -22.00 26.39 6.51
CA LYS A 33 -22.97 25.30 6.32
C LYS A 33 -23.17 24.94 4.85
N GLU A 34 -23.06 25.90 3.93
CA GLU A 34 -23.08 25.64 2.49
C GLU A 34 -21.75 25.05 2.02
N ILE A 35 -20.62 25.51 2.60
CA ILE A 35 -19.31 24.87 2.39
C ILE A 35 -19.34 23.42 2.89
N GLU A 36 -19.95 23.12 4.03
CA GLU A 36 -20.07 21.74 4.53
C GLU A 36 -20.96 20.86 3.62
N LYS A 37 -22.07 21.41 3.13
CA LYS A 37 -23.00 20.73 2.20
C LYS A 37 -22.36 20.46 0.83
N ILE A 38 -21.56 21.39 0.30
CA ILE A 38 -20.88 21.28 -1.00
C ILE A 38 -19.59 20.46 -0.88
N SER A 39 -18.81 20.66 0.19
CA SER A 39 -17.51 19.98 0.36
C SER A 39 -17.65 18.48 0.57
N GLY A 40 -18.86 17.99 0.88
CA GLY A 40 -19.15 16.57 1.05
C GLY A 40 -18.09 15.90 1.93
N ARG A 41 -17.57 16.62 2.93
CA ARG A 41 -16.39 16.25 3.71
C ARG A 41 -16.76 15.00 4.50
N LYS A 42 -16.49 13.87 3.85
CA LYS A 42 -17.04 12.56 4.15
C LYS A 42 -16.76 12.24 5.62
N ARG A 43 -17.84 12.06 6.38
CA ARG A 43 -17.90 11.79 7.83
C ARG A 43 -17.06 10.58 8.30
N TRP A 44 -16.51 9.83 7.35
CA TRP A 44 -15.63 8.67 7.52
C TRP A 44 -14.35 8.87 6.69
N ALA A 45 -13.51 9.81 7.09
CA ALA A 45 -12.19 9.93 6.50
C ALA A 45 -11.30 8.78 7.03
N ILE A 46 -11.22 7.68 6.28
CA ILE A 46 -10.34 6.55 6.61
C ILE A 46 -8.91 7.09 6.75
N PRO A 47 -8.20 6.81 7.86
CA PRO A 47 -6.82 7.24 8.06
C PRO A 47 -5.93 6.78 6.91
N ASN A 48 -4.97 7.62 6.52
CA ASN A 48 -4.06 7.30 5.41
C ASN A 48 -3.31 5.98 5.65
N ILE A 49 -2.93 5.71 6.90
CA ILE A 49 -2.27 4.48 7.33
C ILE A 49 -3.11 3.25 7.01
N VAL A 50 -4.40 3.27 7.35
CA VAL A 50 -5.31 2.14 7.11
C VAL A 50 -5.43 1.86 5.61
N LYS A 51 -5.50 2.90 4.78
CA LYS A 51 -5.52 2.75 3.31
C LYS A 51 -4.24 2.08 2.79
N VAL A 52 -3.08 2.56 3.25
CA VAL A 52 -1.77 2.02 2.86
C VAL A 52 -1.63 0.55 3.26
N LEU A 53 -2.01 0.21 4.50
CA LEU A 53 -1.94 -1.17 5.00
C LEU A 53 -2.90 -2.09 4.26
N LEU A 54 -4.14 -1.65 4.04
CA LEU A 54 -5.15 -2.42 3.32
C LEU A 54 -4.69 -2.75 1.90
N ILE A 55 -4.11 -1.77 1.21
CA ILE A 55 -3.59 -1.95 -0.16
C ILE A 55 -2.46 -2.96 -0.17
N LYS A 56 -1.45 -2.78 0.69
CA LYS A 56 -0.32 -3.70 0.76
C LYS A 56 -0.78 -5.14 1.06
N TRP A 57 -1.63 -5.29 2.07
CA TRP A 57 -2.19 -6.58 2.46
C TRP A 57 -2.96 -7.24 1.31
N TRP A 58 -3.85 -6.48 0.67
CA TRP A 58 -4.69 -6.95 -0.41
C TRP A 58 -3.87 -7.36 -1.64
N PHE A 59 -2.92 -6.52 -2.07
CA PHE A 59 -2.08 -6.83 -3.22
C PHE A 59 -1.21 -8.06 -2.96
N SER A 60 -0.59 -8.18 -1.77
CA SER A 60 0.19 -9.37 -1.43
C SER A 60 -0.66 -10.64 -1.42
N GLY A 61 -1.89 -10.58 -0.89
CA GLY A 61 -2.83 -11.70 -0.94
C GLY A 61 -3.29 -12.03 -2.36
N ALA A 62 -3.59 -11.02 -3.17
CA ALA A 62 -3.98 -11.20 -4.57
C ALA A 62 -2.87 -11.85 -5.40
N ILE A 63 -1.62 -11.43 -5.24
CA ILE A 63 -0.48 -12.03 -5.93
C ILE A 63 -0.32 -13.50 -5.51
N CYS A 64 -0.44 -13.80 -4.22
CA CYS A 64 -0.45 -15.18 -3.74
C CYS A 64 -1.59 -15.99 -4.38
N PHE A 65 -2.80 -15.46 -4.45
CA PHE A 65 -3.91 -16.15 -5.10
C PHE A 65 -3.62 -16.45 -6.58
N PHE A 66 -3.22 -15.46 -7.37
CA PHE A 66 -2.99 -15.67 -8.80
C PHE A 66 -1.78 -16.54 -9.11
N PHE A 67 -0.67 -16.39 -8.38
CA PHE A 67 0.56 -17.12 -8.67
C PHE A 67 0.66 -18.44 -7.93
N TYR A 68 0.30 -18.49 -6.64
CA TYR A 68 0.37 -19.72 -5.87
C TYR A 68 -0.81 -20.64 -6.20
N PHE A 69 -2.06 -20.16 -6.15
CA PHE A 69 -3.21 -21.00 -6.50
C PHE A 69 -3.38 -21.12 -8.02
N GLY A 70 -3.27 -20.01 -8.75
CA GLY A 70 -3.52 -19.99 -10.19
C GLY A 70 -2.46 -20.71 -11.03
N LEU A 71 -1.17 -20.59 -10.71
CA LEU A 71 -0.11 -21.35 -11.40
C LEU A 71 0.21 -22.69 -10.72
N GLY A 72 -0.34 -22.98 -9.54
CA GLY A 72 -0.09 -24.23 -8.82
C GLY A 72 -0.59 -25.48 -9.56
N THR A 73 -1.53 -25.34 -10.50
CA THR A 73 -1.96 -26.46 -11.37
C THR A 73 -1.01 -26.72 -12.53
N VAL A 74 -0.16 -25.74 -12.87
CA VAL A 74 0.79 -25.82 -14.01
C VAL A 74 2.20 -26.11 -13.52
N LEU A 75 2.60 -25.52 -12.39
CA LEU A 75 3.89 -25.73 -11.75
C LEU A 75 3.73 -26.79 -10.65
N THR A 76 4.11 -28.03 -10.95
CA THR A 76 4.04 -29.15 -10.00
C THR A 76 5.18 -29.14 -8.97
N ASN A 77 6.30 -28.47 -9.29
CA ASN A 77 7.43 -28.36 -8.39
C ASN A 77 7.25 -27.17 -7.43
N THR A 78 7.19 -27.45 -6.13
CA THR A 78 7.05 -26.42 -5.08
C THR A 78 8.16 -25.36 -5.13
N THR A 79 9.39 -25.76 -5.45
CA THR A 79 10.52 -24.83 -5.56
C THR A 79 10.34 -23.83 -6.70
N ASP A 80 9.90 -24.31 -7.87
CA ASP A 80 9.67 -23.46 -9.04
C ASP A 80 8.50 -22.50 -8.79
N GLN A 81 7.45 -23.00 -8.13
CA GLN A 81 6.30 -22.21 -7.73
C GLN A 81 6.68 -21.10 -6.74
N LEU A 82 7.50 -21.40 -5.72
CA LEU A 82 8.01 -20.40 -4.77
C LEU A 82 8.96 -19.41 -5.45
N PHE A 83 9.79 -19.86 -6.39
CA PHE A 83 10.68 -18.99 -7.14
C PHE A 83 9.92 -17.99 -7.99
N VAL A 84 8.94 -18.47 -8.76
CA VAL A 84 8.04 -17.63 -9.57
C VAL A 84 7.24 -16.69 -8.69
N LEU A 85 6.71 -17.16 -7.55
CA LEU A 85 6.00 -16.31 -6.59
C LEU A 85 6.90 -15.20 -6.05
N GLY A 86 8.13 -15.50 -5.64
CA GLY A 86 9.09 -14.51 -5.13
C GLY A 86 9.43 -13.45 -6.18
N MET A 87 9.66 -13.87 -7.42
CA MET A 87 9.91 -12.97 -8.53
C MET A 87 8.70 -12.08 -8.83
N ALA A 88 7.51 -12.67 -8.94
CA ALA A 88 6.26 -11.96 -9.17
C ALA A 88 5.96 -10.97 -8.06
N MET A 89 6.15 -11.36 -6.79
CA MET A 89 5.99 -10.48 -5.64
C MET A 89 6.94 -9.28 -5.72
N GLY A 90 8.21 -9.47 -6.05
CA GLY A 90 9.18 -8.37 -6.20
C GLY A 90 8.80 -7.39 -7.30
N VAL A 91 8.46 -7.91 -8.48
CA VAL A 91 8.06 -7.11 -9.64
C VAL A 91 6.75 -6.37 -9.39
N LEU A 92 5.72 -7.06 -8.91
CA LEU A 92 4.39 -6.49 -8.70
C LEU A 92 4.35 -5.55 -7.49
N THR A 93 5.18 -5.78 -6.47
CA THR A 93 5.34 -4.81 -5.37
C THR A 93 5.94 -3.50 -5.89
N ASP A 94 6.92 -3.57 -6.78
CA ASP A 94 7.53 -2.38 -7.39
C ASP A 94 6.58 -1.66 -8.36
N LEU A 95 5.93 -2.40 -9.25
CA LEU A 95 5.10 -1.83 -10.32
C LEU A 95 3.70 -1.44 -9.85
N LEU A 96 3.05 -2.26 -9.02
CA LEU A 96 1.67 -2.04 -8.59
C LEU A 96 1.63 -1.38 -7.21
N THR A 97 2.20 -2.02 -6.20
CA THR A 97 2.05 -1.55 -4.81
C THR A 97 2.70 -0.18 -4.63
N ASN A 98 3.95 0.02 -5.06
CA ASN A 98 4.60 1.33 -4.91
C ASN A 98 3.93 2.43 -5.74
N HIS A 99 3.42 2.10 -6.93
CA HIS A 99 2.70 3.07 -7.77
C HIS A 99 1.35 3.46 -7.15
N MET A 100 0.59 2.49 -6.64
CA MET A 100 -0.66 2.73 -5.92
C MET A 100 -0.46 3.54 -4.63
N LEU A 101 0.61 3.26 -3.89
CA LEU A 101 0.96 4.05 -2.72
C LEU A 101 1.27 5.50 -3.09
N THR A 102 1.94 5.73 -4.22
CA THR A 102 2.23 7.08 -4.73
C THR A 102 0.96 7.79 -5.21
N PHE A 103 0.02 7.09 -5.84
CA PHE A 103 -1.25 7.66 -6.29
C PHE A 103 -2.14 8.17 -5.14
N ILE A 104 -2.04 7.56 -3.95
CA ILE A 104 -2.87 7.92 -2.78
C ILE A 104 -2.20 8.99 -1.90
N GLU A 105 -0.96 9.37 -2.21
CA GLU A 105 -0.26 10.43 -1.48
C GLU A 105 -0.98 11.78 -1.63
N LYS A 106 -1.49 12.31 -0.51
CA LYS A 106 -2.09 13.67 -0.46
C LYS A 106 -1.04 14.77 -0.60
N THR A 107 0.20 14.50 -0.22
CA THR A 107 1.36 15.40 -0.32
C THR A 107 2.54 14.59 -0.81
N GLU A 108 3.39 15.18 -1.67
CA GLU A 108 4.53 14.47 -2.26
C GLU A 108 5.39 13.80 -1.16
N ARG A 109 5.70 12.51 -1.32
CA ARG A 109 6.53 11.69 -0.41
C ARG A 109 5.90 11.33 0.94
N ALA A 110 4.61 11.58 1.16
CA ALA A 110 3.96 11.23 2.43
C ALA A 110 4.00 9.72 2.74
N ASN A 111 3.92 8.87 1.71
CA ASN A 111 3.88 7.42 1.87
C ASN A 111 5.25 6.74 1.73
N ASP A 112 6.34 7.51 1.52
CA ASP A 112 7.70 6.95 1.41
C ASP A 112 8.17 6.28 2.70
N ARG A 113 7.62 6.66 3.86
CA ARG A 113 7.82 5.97 5.15
C ARG A 113 7.41 4.50 5.10
N TYR A 114 6.43 4.17 4.27
CA TYR A 114 5.90 2.83 4.13
C TYR A 114 6.53 2.08 2.96
N LYS A 115 7.50 2.65 2.22
CA LYS A 115 8.22 1.94 1.17
C LYS A 115 9.59 1.51 1.71
N MET A 116 9.93 0.22 1.56
CA MET A 116 11.24 -0.26 2.00
C MET A 116 12.35 0.30 1.10
N VAL A 117 12.17 0.16 -0.21
CA VAL A 117 13.04 0.72 -1.25
C VAL A 117 12.36 1.96 -1.84
N THR A 118 12.97 3.13 -1.66
CA THR A 118 12.47 4.43 -2.15
C THR A 118 13.24 4.95 -3.36
N VAL A 119 14.05 4.10 -4.00
CA VAL A 119 14.95 4.52 -5.10
C VAL A 119 14.12 4.81 -6.34
N ARG A 120 14.04 6.07 -6.77
CA ARG A 120 13.33 6.44 -8.02
C ARG A 120 14.21 6.09 -9.23
N LYS A 121 14.17 4.84 -9.72
CA LYS A 121 14.75 4.35 -11.00
C LYS A 121 14.58 2.83 -11.16
N PHE A 122 15.01 2.27 -12.29
CA PHE A 122 15.06 0.82 -12.58
C PHE A 122 15.76 -0.02 -11.48
N TRP A 123 16.64 0.60 -10.70
CA TRP A 123 17.26 0.00 -9.51
C TRP A 123 16.27 -0.38 -8.40
N SER A 124 15.09 0.25 -8.34
CA SER A 124 14.03 -0.12 -7.40
C SER A 124 13.60 -1.56 -7.58
N LEU A 125 13.38 -1.96 -8.84
CA LEU A 125 12.95 -3.30 -9.21
C LEU A 125 14.01 -4.34 -8.82
N PHE A 126 15.28 -4.09 -9.14
CA PHE A 126 16.38 -4.99 -8.79
C PHE A 126 16.63 -5.12 -7.28
N LEU A 127 16.27 -4.13 -6.47
CA LEU A 127 16.38 -4.21 -5.02
C LEU A 127 15.12 -4.83 -4.39
N ASN A 128 13.94 -4.61 -4.99
CA ASN A 128 12.67 -5.16 -4.52
C ASN A 128 12.54 -6.66 -4.78
N ILE A 129 13.14 -7.19 -5.85
CA ILE A 129 13.17 -8.64 -6.13
C ILE A 129 13.88 -9.43 -5.02
N PRO A 130 15.17 -9.20 -4.71
CA PRO A 130 15.85 -9.94 -3.64
C PRO A 130 15.20 -9.67 -2.27
N TYR A 131 14.70 -8.45 -2.03
CA TYR A 131 13.92 -8.16 -0.84
C TYR A 131 12.66 -9.03 -0.72
N ALA A 132 11.90 -9.19 -1.81
CA ALA A 132 10.73 -10.05 -1.86
C ALA A 132 11.09 -11.52 -1.62
N PHE A 133 12.24 -12.00 -2.10
CA PHE A 133 12.74 -13.34 -1.77
C PHE A 133 13.03 -13.51 -0.27
N VAL A 134 13.66 -12.51 0.36
CA VAL A 134 13.92 -12.54 1.81
C VAL A 134 12.59 -12.56 2.58
N LEU A 135 11.64 -11.70 2.23
CA LEU A 135 10.31 -11.70 2.85
C LEU A 135 9.58 -13.03 2.64
N LEU A 136 9.61 -13.57 1.41
CA LEU A 136 9.00 -14.86 1.10
C LEU A 136 9.60 -15.97 1.96
N ALA A 137 10.93 -16.02 2.07
CA ALA A 137 11.61 -16.98 2.93
C ALA A 137 11.14 -16.84 4.38
N CYS A 138 11.07 -15.63 4.94
CA CYS A 138 10.55 -15.39 6.29
C CYS A 138 9.11 -15.91 6.46
N VAL A 139 8.23 -15.66 5.48
CA VAL A 139 6.84 -16.13 5.52
C VAL A 139 6.78 -17.66 5.46
N VAL A 140 7.54 -18.30 4.56
CA VAL A 140 7.59 -19.77 4.45
C VAL A 140 8.12 -20.41 5.73
N TYR A 141 9.20 -19.87 6.31
CA TYR A 141 9.71 -20.33 7.60
C TYR A 141 8.68 -20.18 8.72
N LEU A 142 7.93 -19.07 8.74
CA LEU A 142 6.86 -18.87 9.73
C LEU A 142 5.76 -19.95 9.59
N TYR A 143 5.33 -20.25 8.36
CA TYR A 143 4.37 -21.34 8.12
C TYR A 143 4.90 -22.69 8.60
N ASN A 144 6.16 -23.00 8.31
CA ASN A 144 6.78 -24.25 8.78
C ASN A 144 6.86 -24.33 10.31
N ILE A 145 7.25 -23.24 10.98
CA ILE A 145 7.29 -23.17 12.44
C ILE A 145 5.90 -23.40 13.04
N ILE A 146 4.87 -22.76 12.49
CA ILE A 146 3.49 -22.93 12.95
C ILE A 146 3.04 -24.37 12.75
N ASN A 147 3.31 -24.97 11.58
CA ASN A 147 2.94 -26.36 11.29
C ASN A 147 3.62 -27.34 12.24
N VAL A 148 4.94 -27.22 12.47
CA VAL A 148 5.68 -28.07 13.43
C VAL A 148 5.14 -27.90 14.84
N LEU A 149 4.86 -26.68 15.27
CA LEU A 149 4.32 -26.40 16.60
C LEU A 149 2.93 -27.01 16.79
N VAL A 150 2.05 -26.93 15.78
CA VAL A 150 0.72 -27.53 15.84
C VAL A 150 0.78 -29.06 15.85
N ILE A 151 1.65 -29.67 15.03
CA ILE A 151 1.88 -31.13 15.02
C ILE A 151 2.34 -31.59 16.42
N ASN A 152 3.32 -30.90 17.00
CA ASN A 152 3.85 -31.23 18.33
C ASN A 152 2.81 -31.09 19.45
N ILE A 153 1.87 -30.14 19.35
CA ILE A 153 0.84 -29.92 20.37
C ILE A 153 -0.34 -30.89 20.20
N LYS A 154 -0.76 -31.17 18.96
CA LYS A 154 -1.96 -31.97 18.68
C LYS A 154 -1.67 -33.46 18.52
N GLY A 155 -0.41 -33.87 18.35
CA GLY A 155 -0.03 -35.26 18.12
C GLY A 155 -0.61 -35.85 16.84
N ILE A 156 -0.98 -34.99 15.87
CA ILE A 156 -1.50 -35.41 14.57
C ILE A 156 -0.30 -35.46 13.62
N GLU A 157 0.18 -36.66 13.33
CA GLU A 157 1.19 -36.90 12.31
C GLU A 157 0.57 -36.79 10.90
N ASP A 158 1.34 -36.30 9.93
CA ASP A 158 1.02 -36.28 8.49
C ASP A 158 -0.12 -35.38 7.98
N THR A 159 -0.47 -34.31 8.70
CA THR A 159 -1.37 -33.27 8.14
C THR A 159 -0.71 -31.89 8.11
N VAL A 160 -0.86 -31.19 6.98
CA VAL A 160 -0.53 -29.75 6.88
C VAL A 160 -1.59 -28.99 7.69
N ALA A 161 -1.27 -28.70 8.96
CA ALA A 161 -2.21 -28.12 9.90
C ALA A 161 -2.69 -26.72 9.49
N LEU A 162 -1.83 -25.94 8.84
CA LEU A 162 -2.14 -24.62 8.32
C LEU A 162 -1.69 -24.54 6.85
N PRO A 163 -2.62 -24.73 5.89
CA PRO A 163 -2.31 -24.55 4.48
C PRO A 163 -2.00 -23.08 4.17
N VAL A 164 -1.26 -22.84 3.10
CA VAL A 164 -0.97 -21.49 2.63
C VAL A 164 -2.24 -20.90 2.01
N GLU A 165 -2.86 -19.96 2.70
CA GLU A 165 -4.05 -19.25 2.23
C GLU A 165 -3.69 -17.82 1.79
N PRO A 166 -4.31 -17.28 0.72
CA PRO A 166 -3.96 -15.95 0.21
C PRO A 166 -4.13 -14.82 1.23
N VAL A 167 -5.20 -14.91 2.04
CA VAL A 167 -5.55 -13.90 3.06
C VAL A 167 -4.51 -13.89 4.18
N LEU A 168 -4.17 -15.08 4.71
CA LEU A 168 -3.22 -15.22 5.79
C LEU A 168 -1.79 -14.96 5.32
N PHE A 169 -1.45 -15.38 4.11
CA PHE A 169 -0.19 -15.06 3.45
C PHE A 169 -0.01 -13.54 3.32
N GLY A 170 -1.04 -12.83 2.84
CA GLY A 170 -1.02 -11.37 2.75
C GLY A 170 -0.79 -10.72 4.12
N LEU A 171 -1.36 -11.28 5.19
CA LEU A 171 -1.19 -10.78 6.55
C LEU A 171 0.23 -11.00 7.07
N PHE A 172 0.78 -12.21 6.93
CA PHE A 172 2.16 -12.49 7.32
C PHE A 172 3.17 -11.67 6.50
N TRP A 173 2.93 -11.55 5.20
CA TRP A 173 3.72 -10.70 4.32
C TRP A 173 3.74 -9.25 4.82
N LEU A 174 2.57 -8.66 5.05
CA LEU A 174 2.45 -7.32 5.60
C LEU A 174 3.16 -7.21 6.96
N GLY A 175 2.98 -8.20 7.83
CA GLY A 175 3.59 -8.24 9.15
C GLY A 175 5.12 -8.16 9.08
N PHE A 176 5.74 -9.01 8.25
CA PHE A 176 7.19 -8.98 8.05
C PHE A 176 7.67 -7.70 7.34
N ASP A 177 6.92 -7.21 6.35
CA ASP A 177 7.25 -5.96 5.66
C ASP A 177 7.24 -4.76 6.63
N LEU A 178 6.25 -4.68 7.51
CA LEU A 178 6.21 -3.67 8.57
C LEU A 178 7.33 -3.84 9.59
N LEU A 179 7.67 -5.09 9.95
CA LEU A 179 8.78 -5.40 10.85
C LEU A 179 10.10 -4.90 10.26
N PHE A 180 10.37 -5.18 8.98
CA PHE A 180 11.59 -4.75 8.29
C PHE A 180 11.65 -3.24 8.13
N ILE A 181 10.53 -2.58 7.84
CA ILE A 181 10.45 -1.11 7.83
C ILE A 181 10.74 -0.56 9.23
N GLY A 182 10.18 -1.16 10.28
CA GLY A 182 10.43 -0.80 11.67
C GLY A 182 11.91 -0.94 12.05
N MET A 183 12.52 -2.06 11.71
CA MET A 183 13.93 -2.35 11.93
C MET A 183 14.84 -1.36 11.19
N LYS A 184 14.53 -1.01 9.93
CA LYS A 184 15.23 0.05 9.19
C LYS A 184 15.22 1.37 9.96
N HIS A 185 14.05 1.81 10.44
CA HIS A 185 13.95 3.07 11.19
C HIS A 185 14.69 3.03 12.52
N LEU A 186 14.68 1.88 13.21
CA LEU A 186 15.41 1.68 14.46
C LEU A 186 16.92 1.78 14.22
N LEU A 187 17.45 1.08 13.21
CA LEU A 187 18.87 1.14 12.84
C LEU A 187 19.30 2.57 12.49
N ILE A 188 18.52 3.28 11.67
CA ILE A 188 18.82 4.68 11.31
C ILE A 188 18.86 5.59 12.54
N ARG A 189 17.99 5.36 13.53
CA ARG A 189 18.02 6.11 14.80
C ARG A 189 19.28 5.79 15.59
N ILE A 190 19.61 4.52 15.78
CA ILE A 190 20.84 4.11 16.49
C ILE A 190 22.08 4.73 15.84
N PHE A 191 22.22 4.66 14.52
CA PHE A 191 23.36 5.26 13.83
C PHE A 191 23.40 6.77 13.96
N ARG A 192 22.26 7.44 13.94
CA ARG A 192 22.17 8.88 14.13
C ARG A 192 22.52 9.30 15.56
N ASP A 193 22.04 8.56 16.55
CA ASP A 193 22.31 8.82 17.97
C ASP A 193 23.78 8.54 18.29
N ALA A 194 24.35 7.47 17.70
CA ALA A 194 25.78 7.17 17.79
C ALA A 194 26.63 8.26 17.11
N ALA A 195 26.25 8.73 15.91
CA ALA A 195 26.93 9.82 15.22
C ALA A 195 26.81 11.16 15.98
N ALA A 196 25.64 11.45 16.57
CA ALA A 196 25.42 12.64 17.40
C ALA A 196 26.31 12.61 18.65
N THR A 197 26.38 11.44 19.31
CA THR A 197 27.24 11.21 20.47
C THR A 197 28.73 11.33 20.11
N ALA A 198 29.16 10.78 18.97
CA ALA A 198 30.53 10.87 18.49
C ALA A 198 30.93 12.29 18.02
N SER A 199 29.97 13.07 17.51
CA SER A 199 30.21 14.45 17.04
C SER A 199 30.18 15.52 18.13
N GLY A 200 29.96 15.13 19.40
CA GLY A 200 29.96 16.06 20.54
C GLY A 200 28.78 17.06 20.58
N LYS A 201 27.84 16.99 19.63
CA LYS A 201 26.61 17.80 19.65
C LYS A 201 25.57 17.12 20.56
N LYS A 202 25.75 17.24 21.87
CA LYS A 202 24.64 17.12 22.81
C LYS A 202 23.75 18.36 22.66
N LYS A 203 22.51 18.16 22.23
CA LYS A 203 21.39 19.04 22.60
C LYS A 203 20.46 18.23 23.49
#